data_AF-A0AAW8F753-F1
#
_entry.id   AF-A0AAW8F753-F1
#
_cell.length_a   1.000
_cell.length_b   1.000
_cell.length_c   1.000
_cell.angle_alpha   90.00
_cell.angle_beta   90.00
_cell.angle_gamma   90.00
#
_symmetry.space_group_name_H-M   'P 1'
#
loop_
_entity.id
_entity.type
_entity.pdbx_description
1 polymer ?
#
loop_
_entity_poly.entity_id
_entity_poly.type
_entity_poly.pdbx_seq_one_letter_code
_entity_poly.pdbx_strand_id
1 'polypeptide(L)'
;MTDRPPLPPFTRESAAQKVQAAEDAWNTRDPQRVALAYSEDSVWRNRGTFVTGRAEIVEFLTAKWAREREYALRKDLWAHDGNRIAVRFQYECQDTEGQWWRSYGNELWEFDEHGLMTRREASINDVPIEEKERRIHGPRPETERGLSFPLQ
;
A
#
# COMPACT_ATOMS: atom_id res chain seq x y z
N MET A 1 -18.73 -14.04 -4.26
CA MET A 1 -17.67 -13.03 -4.11
C MET A 1 -17.82 -12.03 -5.24
N THR A 2 -17.57 -10.74 -5.01
CA THR A 2 -17.66 -9.70 -6.05
C THR A 2 -16.28 -9.47 -6.63
N ASP A 3 -16.15 -9.58 -7.95
CA ASP A 3 -14.89 -9.35 -8.65
C ASP A 3 -14.36 -7.94 -8.41
N ARG A 4 -13.04 -7.83 -8.30
CA ARG A 4 -12.33 -6.56 -8.09
C ARG A 4 -11.29 -6.36 -9.19
N PRO A 5 -11.71 -5.96 -10.41
CA PRO A 5 -10.79 -5.73 -11.51
C PRO A 5 -9.75 -4.65 -11.18
N PRO A 6 -8.56 -4.68 -11.80
CA PRO A 6 -8.10 -5.67 -12.77
C PRO A 6 -7.90 -7.08 -12.18
N LEU A 7 -8.16 -8.11 -12.99
CA LEU A 7 -8.05 -9.53 -12.62
C LEU A 7 -6.76 -10.14 -13.18
N PRO A 8 -6.15 -11.13 -12.52
CA PRO A 8 -5.00 -11.86 -13.07
C PRO A 8 -5.41 -12.80 -14.23
N PRO A 9 -4.47 -13.20 -15.11
CA PRO A 9 -3.07 -12.80 -15.14
C PRO A 9 -2.87 -11.35 -15.60
N PHE A 10 -1.94 -10.64 -14.95
CA PHE A 10 -1.74 -9.21 -15.21
C PHE A 10 -0.83 -8.96 -16.41
N THR A 11 -1.24 -8.03 -17.27
CA THR A 11 -0.35 -7.26 -18.13
C THR A 11 0.33 -6.14 -17.34
N ARG A 12 1.41 -5.56 -17.87
CA ARG A 12 2.08 -4.40 -17.24
C ARG A 12 1.11 -3.24 -16.97
N GLU A 13 0.21 -2.97 -17.91
CA GLU A 13 -0.79 -1.92 -17.79
C GLU A 13 -1.78 -2.22 -16.66
N SER A 14 -2.38 -3.42 -16.65
CA SER A 14 -3.33 -3.82 -15.62
C SER A 14 -2.68 -3.92 -14.22
N ALA A 15 -1.41 -4.33 -14.13
CA ALA A 15 -0.65 -4.33 -12.89
C ALA A 15 -0.43 -2.90 -12.39
N ALA A 16 -0.06 -1.96 -13.26
CA ALA A 16 0.09 -0.55 -12.90
C ALA A 16 -1.23 0.07 -12.41
N GLN A 17 -2.35 -0.25 -13.08
CA GLN A 17 -3.68 0.13 -12.63
C GLN A 17 -4.02 -0.45 -11.25
N LYS A 18 -3.68 -1.72 -11.00
CA LYS A 18 -3.87 -2.38 -9.69
C LYS A 18 -3.05 -1.69 -8.59
N VAL A 19 -1.80 -1.33 -8.87
CA VAL A 19 -0.91 -0.58 -7.97
C VAL A 19 -1.48 0.80 -7.65
N GLN A 20 -1.94 1.55 -8.66
CA GLN A 20 -2.56 2.87 -8.44
C GLN A 20 -3.85 2.77 -7.63
N ALA A 21 -4.72 1.79 -7.92
CA ALA A 21 -5.96 1.58 -7.15
C ALA A 21 -5.67 1.24 -5.68
N ALA A 22 -4.61 0.47 -5.41
CA ALA A 22 -4.17 0.20 -4.05
C ALA A 22 -3.60 1.47 -3.38
N GLU A 23 -2.79 2.28 -4.08
CA GLU A 23 -2.32 3.58 -3.56
C GLU A 23 -3.49 4.50 -3.18
N ASP A 24 -4.47 4.64 -4.08
CA ASP A 24 -5.66 5.47 -3.86
C ASP A 24 -6.44 5.00 -2.63
N ALA A 25 -6.64 3.68 -2.50
CA ALA A 25 -7.32 3.11 -1.34
C ALA A 25 -6.56 3.38 -0.04
N TRP A 26 -5.24 3.16 0.00
CA TRP A 26 -4.45 3.38 1.20
C TRP A 26 -4.38 4.87 1.61
N ASN A 27 -4.39 5.80 0.65
CA ASN A 27 -4.44 7.24 0.93
C ASN A 27 -5.78 7.71 1.54
N THR A 28 -6.85 6.91 1.45
CA THR A 28 -8.11 7.20 2.18
C THR A 28 -7.94 7.08 3.69
N ARG A 29 -6.97 6.26 4.15
CA ARG A 29 -6.75 5.92 5.56
C ARG A 29 -8.01 5.34 6.24
N ASP A 30 -8.86 4.67 5.46
CA ASP A 30 -10.07 3.98 5.92
C ASP A 30 -9.79 2.47 6.01
N PRO A 31 -9.69 1.89 7.23
CA PRO A 31 -9.39 0.48 7.43
C PRO A 31 -10.38 -0.46 6.73
N GLN A 32 -11.68 -0.12 6.79
CA GLN A 32 -12.73 -0.95 6.21
C GLN A 32 -12.63 -0.94 4.70
N ARG A 33 -12.49 0.24 4.10
CA ARG A 33 -12.38 0.38 2.64
C ARG A 33 -11.14 -0.32 2.09
N VAL A 34 -10.00 -0.22 2.77
CA VAL A 34 -8.76 -0.89 2.35
C VAL A 34 -8.87 -2.40 2.50
N ALA A 35 -9.45 -2.90 3.60
CA ALA A 35 -9.59 -4.33 3.85
C ALA A 35 -10.44 -5.07 2.79
N LEU A 36 -11.35 -4.37 2.09
CA LEU A 36 -12.14 -4.92 0.98
C LEU A 36 -11.32 -5.31 -0.26
N ALA A 37 -10.03 -4.95 -0.34
CA ALA A 37 -9.14 -5.38 -1.42
C ALA A 37 -8.49 -6.77 -1.18
N TYR A 38 -8.72 -7.35 0.00
CA TYR A 38 -8.11 -8.61 0.45
C TYR A 38 -9.15 -9.71 0.55
N SER A 39 -8.76 -10.97 0.32
CA SER A 39 -9.63 -12.12 0.57
C SER A 39 -9.98 -12.22 2.06
N GLU A 40 -11.04 -12.98 2.40
CA GLU A 40 -11.48 -13.11 3.79
C GLU A 40 -10.44 -13.79 4.68
N ASP A 41 -9.63 -14.67 4.08
CA ASP A 41 -8.55 -15.46 4.66
C ASP A 41 -7.14 -14.95 4.31
N SER A 42 -7.03 -13.70 3.82
CA SER A 42 -5.76 -13.12 3.36
C SER A 42 -4.68 -13.17 4.43
N VAL A 43 -3.47 -13.58 4.05
CA VAL A 43 -2.33 -13.69 4.98
C VAL A 43 -1.29 -12.60 4.72
N TRP A 44 -0.94 -11.85 5.77
CA TRP A 44 0.07 -10.80 5.68
C TRP A 44 1.28 -11.09 6.55
N ARG A 45 2.43 -10.62 6.05
CA ARG A 45 3.56 -10.21 6.89
C ARG A 45 3.81 -8.72 6.64
N ASN A 46 3.68 -7.90 7.66
CA ASN A 46 4.02 -6.48 7.61
C ASN A 46 5.15 -6.18 8.62
N ARG A 47 6.37 -5.93 8.12
CA ARG A 47 7.59 -5.90 8.94
C ARG A 47 7.76 -7.24 9.68
N GLY A 48 7.73 -7.22 11.01
CA GLY A 48 7.75 -8.41 11.88
C GLY A 48 6.37 -8.85 12.38
N THR A 49 5.28 -8.22 11.95
CA THR A 49 3.91 -8.54 12.37
C THR A 49 3.23 -9.43 11.33
N PHE A 50 2.53 -10.46 11.81
CA PHE A 50 1.74 -11.38 10.98
C PHE A 50 0.25 -11.14 11.26
N VAL A 51 -0.57 -11.20 10.21
CA VAL A 51 -2.00 -10.86 10.25
C VAL A 51 -2.74 -11.85 9.36
N THR A 52 -3.85 -12.42 9.83
CA THR A 52 -4.65 -13.39 9.09
C THR A 52 -6.12 -12.96 9.02
N GLY A 53 -6.59 -12.78 7.80
CA GLY A 53 -7.97 -12.48 7.48
C GLY A 53 -8.36 -11.01 7.61
N ARG A 54 -9.52 -10.69 7.03
CA ARG A 54 -9.97 -9.29 6.86
C ARG A 54 -10.18 -8.56 8.19
N ALA A 55 -10.63 -9.26 9.23
CA ALA A 55 -10.87 -8.67 10.55
C ALA A 55 -9.56 -8.17 11.18
N GLU A 56 -8.51 -9.00 11.23
CA GLU A 56 -7.22 -8.59 11.78
C GLU A 56 -6.54 -7.52 10.92
N ILE A 57 -6.77 -7.53 9.59
CA ILE A 57 -6.32 -6.46 8.69
C ILE A 57 -6.93 -5.11 9.09
N VAL A 58 -8.24 -5.06 9.38
CA VAL A 58 -8.91 -3.83 9.83
C VAL A 58 -8.30 -3.34 11.14
N GLU A 59 -8.08 -4.23 12.11
CA GLU A 59 -7.47 -3.88 13.40
C GLU A 59 -6.04 -3.32 13.21
N PHE A 60 -5.23 -4.01 12.39
CA PHE A 60 -3.88 -3.59 12.05
C PHE A 60 -3.84 -2.19 11.43
N LEU A 61 -4.70 -1.94 10.43
CA LEU A 61 -4.78 -0.65 9.74
C LEU A 61 -5.31 0.47 10.64
N THR A 62 -6.26 0.16 11.52
CA THR A 62 -6.78 1.10 12.52
C THR A 62 -5.65 1.55 13.46
N ALA A 63 -4.88 0.60 14.00
CA ALA A 63 -3.74 0.91 14.86
C ALA A 63 -2.60 1.63 14.11
N LYS A 64 -2.40 1.32 12.82
CA LYS A 64 -1.41 2.00 11.97
C LYS A 64 -1.72 3.49 11.86
N TRP A 65 -2.92 3.85 11.42
CA TRP A 65 -3.26 5.26 11.17
C TRP A 65 -3.61 6.06 12.43
N ALA A 66 -3.78 5.40 13.58
CA ALA A 66 -3.75 6.09 14.88
C ALA A 66 -2.36 6.63 15.23
N ARG A 67 -1.29 5.97 14.76
CA ARG A 67 0.11 6.36 15.02
C ARG A 67 0.71 7.19 13.89
N GLU A 68 0.46 6.82 12.65
CA GLU A 68 1.01 7.46 11.45
C GLU A 68 0.06 8.55 10.93
N ARG A 69 0.12 9.74 11.54
CA ARG A 69 -0.69 10.91 11.20
C ARG A 69 -0.21 11.55 9.91
N GLU A 70 -1.04 12.36 9.25
CA GLU A 70 -0.69 13.01 7.97
C GLU A 70 -0.18 12.06 6.87
N TYR A 71 -0.57 10.77 6.96
CA TYR A 71 -0.11 9.72 6.07
C TYR A 71 -0.41 10.05 4.60
N ALA A 72 0.64 10.06 3.78
CA ALA A 72 0.55 10.24 2.34
C ALA A 72 1.51 9.26 1.64
N LEU A 73 0.98 8.49 0.69
CA LEU A 73 1.64 7.34 0.08
C LEU A 73 1.81 7.52 -1.43
N ARG A 74 2.94 7.01 -1.93
CA ARG A 74 3.21 6.74 -3.34
C ARG A 74 3.66 5.29 -3.51
N LYS A 75 3.08 4.58 -4.46
CA LYS A 75 3.43 3.24 -4.92
C LYS A 75 3.84 3.30 -6.39
N ASP A 76 4.74 2.40 -6.75
CA ASP A 76 5.22 2.25 -8.12
C ASP A 76 5.47 0.75 -8.41
N LEU A 77 5.07 0.34 -9.61
CA LEU A 77 5.16 -1.05 -10.05
C LEU A 77 6.63 -1.40 -10.29
N TRP A 78 7.12 -2.46 -9.65
CA TRP A 78 8.47 -2.96 -9.88
C TRP A 78 8.51 -4.07 -10.92
N ALA A 79 7.68 -5.09 -10.73
CA ALA A 79 7.54 -6.22 -11.65
C ALA A 79 6.16 -6.89 -11.47
N HIS A 80 5.75 -7.72 -12.43
CA HIS A 80 4.58 -8.57 -12.32
C HIS A 80 4.86 -9.92 -12.99
N ASP A 81 4.17 -10.97 -12.54
CA ASP A 81 4.25 -12.31 -13.12
C ASP A 81 2.96 -13.07 -12.80
N GLY A 82 2.18 -13.45 -13.83
CA GLY A 82 0.89 -14.11 -13.66
C GLY A 82 -0.05 -13.34 -12.72
N ASN A 83 -0.34 -13.93 -11.56
CA ASN A 83 -1.19 -13.36 -10.50
C ASN A 83 -0.42 -12.63 -9.40
N ARG A 84 0.86 -12.30 -9.61
CA ARG A 84 1.73 -11.64 -8.64
C ARG A 84 2.19 -10.27 -9.10
N ILE A 85 2.33 -9.36 -8.14
CA ILE A 85 2.83 -8.00 -8.37
C ILE A 85 3.88 -7.68 -7.29
N ALA A 86 5.05 -7.21 -7.72
CA ALA A 86 6.07 -6.64 -6.86
C ALA A 86 6.00 -5.11 -6.95
N VAL A 87 6.00 -4.44 -5.79
CA VAL A 87 5.76 -3.01 -5.66
C VAL A 87 6.83 -2.38 -4.78
N ARG A 88 7.26 -1.19 -5.17
CA ARG A 88 7.99 -0.27 -4.30
C ARG A 88 7.07 0.85 -3.85
N PHE A 89 7.28 1.35 -2.66
CA PHE A 89 6.49 2.46 -2.16
C PHE A 89 7.29 3.33 -1.20
N GLN A 90 6.85 4.58 -1.10
CA GLN A 90 7.28 5.51 -0.07
C GLN A 90 6.03 6.14 0.54
N TYR A 91 6.03 6.34 1.85
CA TYR A 91 5.04 7.19 2.48
C TYR A 91 5.68 8.13 3.49
N GLU A 92 5.07 9.28 3.67
CA GLU A 92 5.44 10.25 4.69
C GLU A 92 4.31 10.33 5.72
N CYS A 93 4.67 10.43 6.99
CA CYS A 93 3.75 10.60 8.10
C CYS A 93 4.42 11.35 9.25
N GLN A 94 3.60 11.87 10.15
CA GLN A 94 4.03 12.42 11.43
C GLN A 94 3.59 11.45 12.53
N ASP A 95 4.50 11.07 13.43
CA ASP A 95 4.11 10.28 14.60
C ASP A 95 3.35 11.13 15.63
N THR A 96 2.95 10.53 16.76
CA THR A 96 2.21 11.22 17.84
C THR A 96 3.03 12.29 18.58
N GLU A 97 4.35 12.23 18.52
CA GLU A 97 5.27 13.17 19.18
C GLU A 97 5.62 14.37 18.29
N GLY A 98 5.26 14.30 17.00
CA GLY A 98 5.47 15.37 16.03
C GLY A 98 6.67 15.17 15.11
N GLN A 99 7.40 14.05 15.26
CA GLN A 99 8.51 13.70 14.38
C GLN A 99 7.95 13.23 13.03
N TRP A 100 8.54 13.77 11.95
CA TRP A 100 8.22 13.36 10.58
C TRP A 100 9.08 12.17 10.16
N TRP A 101 8.46 11.23 9.44
CA TRP A 101 9.11 10.03 8.94
C TRP A 101 8.87 9.90 7.45
N ARG A 102 9.91 9.53 6.71
CA ARG A 102 9.77 8.94 5.37
C ARG A 102 10.05 7.45 5.47
N SER A 103 9.04 6.65 5.16
CA SER A 103 9.11 5.20 5.17
C SER A 103 9.33 4.68 3.76
N TYR A 104 10.34 3.84 3.57
CA TYR A 104 10.67 3.19 2.31
C TYR A 104 10.27 1.73 2.39
N GLY A 105 9.51 1.25 1.40
CA GLY A 105 8.99 -0.10 1.45
C GLY A 105 9.04 -0.85 0.12
N ASN A 106 9.16 -2.17 0.25
CA ASN A 106 8.86 -3.12 -0.81
C ASN A 106 7.75 -4.03 -0.35
N GLU A 107 6.79 -4.29 -1.23
CA GLU A 107 5.75 -5.27 -0.98
C GLU A 107 5.50 -6.19 -2.16
N LEU A 108 5.19 -7.44 -1.85
CA LEU A 108 4.91 -8.51 -2.78
C LEU A 108 3.47 -8.96 -2.57
N TRP A 109 2.71 -9.00 -3.65
CA TRP A 109 1.29 -9.30 -3.65
C TRP A 109 1.00 -10.55 -4.47
N GLU A 110 0.09 -11.38 -3.97
CA GLU A 110 -0.52 -12.49 -4.71
C GLU A 110 -2.05 -12.34 -4.68
N PHE A 111 -2.70 -12.63 -5.81
CA PHE A 111 -4.13 -12.43 -6.00
C PHE A 111 -4.85 -13.72 -6.40
N ASP A 112 -6.12 -13.85 -6.03
CA ASP A 112 -7.04 -14.87 -6.55
C ASP A 112 -7.64 -14.48 -7.91
N GLU A 113 -8.45 -15.37 -8.49
CA GLU A 113 -9.13 -15.16 -9.77
C GLU A 113 -10.16 -14.01 -9.74
N HIS A 114 -10.67 -13.66 -8.55
CA HIS A 114 -11.58 -12.54 -8.33
C HIS A 114 -10.85 -11.20 -8.12
N GLY A 115 -9.51 -11.21 -8.18
CA GLY A 115 -8.68 -10.02 -8.03
C GLY A 115 -8.55 -9.53 -6.60
N LEU A 116 -8.88 -10.34 -5.60
CA LEU A 116 -8.62 -10.06 -4.18
C LEU A 116 -7.22 -10.54 -3.80
N MET A 117 -6.54 -9.77 -2.97
CA MET A 117 -5.18 -10.11 -2.54
C MET A 117 -5.23 -11.18 -1.44
N THR A 118 -4.69 -12.37 -1.73
CA THR A 118 -4.65 -13.52 -0.82
C THR A 118 -3.39 -13.53 0.04
N ARG A 119 -2.30 -12.92 -0.45
CA ARG A 119 -1.04 -12.79 0.29
C ARG A 119 -0.43 -11.41 0.12
N ARG A 120 0.05 -10.82 1.22
CA ARG A 120 0.79 -9.56 1.23
C ARG A 120 2.03 -9.66 2.10
N GLU A 121 3.20 -9.46 1.51
CA GLU A 121 4.45 -9.35 2.26
C GLU A 121 5.02 -7.95 2.10
N ALA A 122 5.24 -7.23 3.19
CA ALA A 122 5.78 -5.88 3.17
C ALA A 122 6.97 -5.75 4.12
N SER A 123 8.09 -5.28 3.57
CA SER A 123 9.29 -4.87 4.32
C SER A 123 9.42 -3.36 4.22
N ILE A 124 9.62 -2.69 5.35
CA ILE A 124 9.54 -1.24 5.46
C ILE A 124 10.62 -0.76 6.43
N ASN A 125 11.31 0.33 6.07
CA ASN A 125 12.32 0.99 6.88
C ASN A 125 12.01 2.49 6.96
N ASP A 126 12.16 3.06 8.16
CA ASP A 126 11.77 4.44 8.44
C ASP A 126 13.02 5.32 8.60
N VAL A 127 12.99 6.49 7.98
CA VAL A 127 14.04 7.50 8.07
C VAL A 127 13.41 8.77 8.65
N PRO A 128 13.96 9.32 9.75
CA PRO A 128 13.48 10.59 10.27
C PRO A 128 13.81 11.71 9.28
N ILE A 129 12.86 12.62 9.09
CA ILE A 129 13.01 13.80 8.23
C ILE A 129 12.54 15.05 8.98
N GLU A 130 13.00 16.22 8.55
CA GLU A 130 12.37 17.49 8.88
C GLU A 130 11.13 17.74 8.02
N GLU A 131 10.20 18.57 8.51
CA GLU A 131 8.99 18.92 7.75
C GLU A 131 9.31 19.56 6.38
N LYS A 132 10.37 20.38 6.31
CA LYS A 132 10.81 21.03 5.07
C LYS A 132 11.35 20.04 4.02
N GLU A 133 11.69 18.82 4.43
CA GLU A 133 12.21 17.78 3.54
C GLU A 133 11.10 16.94 2.90
N ARG A 134 9.84 17.14 3.32
CA ARG A 134 8.67 16.45 2.79
C ARG A 134 8.51 16.65 1.29
N ARG A 135 7.96 15.63 0.64
CA ARG A 135 7.72 15.59 -0.81
C ARG A 135 6.38 14.96 -1.17
N ILE A 136 5.81 14.19 -0.26
CA ILE A 136 4.58 13.44 -0.50
C ILE A 136 3.47 14.10 0.32
N HIS A 137 2.55 14.75 -0.40
CA HIS A 137 1.42 15.44 0.17
C HIS A 137 0.13 14.84 -0.39
N GLY A 138 -0.75 14.39 0.52
CA GLY A 138 -2.07 13.88 0.20
C GLY A 138 -2.12 12.76 -0.86
N PRO A 139 -3.31 12.50 -1.42
CA PRO A 139 -3.48 11.62 -2.57
C PRO A 139 -2.67 12.09 -3.78
N ARG A 140 -2.22 11.17 -4.63
CA ARG A 140 -1.51 11.50 -5.87
C ARG A 140 -2.45 12.23 -6.85
N PRO A 141 -2.09 13.43 -7.33
CA PRO A 141 -2.83 14.13 -8.38
C PRO A 141 -2.92 13.29 -9.66
N GLU A 142 -3.99 13.47 -10.44
CA GLU A 142 -4.14 12.77 -11.73
C GLU A 142 -2.98 13.05 -12.70
N THR A 143 -2.45 14.28 -12.69
CA THR A 143 -1.30 14.70 -13.51
C THR A 143 0.01 13.98 -13.17
N GLU A 144 0.09 13.35 -11.99
CA GLU A 144 1.26 12.60 -11.53
C GLU A 144 1.09 11.09 -11.67
N ARG A 145 -0.07 10.60 -12.13
CA ARG A 145 -0.32 9.16 -12.31
C ARG A 145 0.63 8.57 -13.33
N GLY A 146 1.23 7.42 -12.97
CA GLY A 146 2.22 6.74 -13.80
C GLY A 146 3.63 7.34 -13.74
N LEU A 147 3.83 8.45 -13.03
CA LEU A 147 5.16 8.98 -12.75
C LEU A 147 5.77 8.26 -11.54
N SER A 148 7.02 7.84 -11.70
CA SER A 148 7.81 7.30 -10.59
C SER A 148 8.27 8.42 -9.66
N PHE A 149 8.62 8.07 -8.42
CA PHE A 149 9.14 8.99 -7.42
C PHE A 149 10.65 8.78 -7.24
N PRO A 150 11.41 9.83 -6.87
CA PRO A 150 12.85 9.73 -6.70
C PRO A 150 13.21 8.77 -5.54
N LEU A 151 14.36 8.13 -5.65
CA LEU A 151 14.89 7.29 -4.57
C LEU A 151 15.31 8.11 -3.35
N GLN A 152 15.95 9.26 -3.59
CA GLN A 152 16.47 10.17 -2.57
C GLN A 152 16.02 11.59 -2.79
#